data_AF-A0A5S3SDB5-F1
#
_entry.id   AF-A0A5S3SDB5-F1
#
_cell.length_a   1.000
_cell.length_b   1.000
_cell.length_c   1.000
_cell.angle_alpha   90.00
_cell.angle_beta   90.00
_cell.angle_gamma   90.00
#
_symmetry.space_group_name_H-M   'P 1'
#
loop_
_entity.id
_entity.type
_entity.pdbx_description
1 polymer ?
#
loop_
_entity_poly.entity_id
_entity_poly.type
_entity_poly.pdbx_seq_one_letter_code
_entity_poly.pdbx_strand_id
1 'polypeptide(L)'
;EWHILSFAEKIQQRLPSNQDACMFLLDIHMNTDYLLEYWSECYELSFLPGYLKDNYDISIMDGFIALRMNAYEALKDLLAPLGEFIETKADGEPIVIFNLRTFGQEDEAKCEREYLDGYPLDDIKIAFINEDVKNKRVF
;
A
#
# COMPACT_ATOMS: atom_id res chain seq x y z
N GLU A 1 16.20 4.74 -2.40
CA GLU A 1 15.36 4.89 -1.21
C GLU A 1 13.92 5.02 -1.69
N TRP A 2 13.04 4.11 -1.26
CA TRP A 2 11.62 4.34 -1.45
C TRP A 2 11.27 5.53 -0.58
N HIS A 3 10.80 6.58 -1.24
CA HIS A 3 10.42 7.81 -0.60
C HIS A 3 9.17 8.29 -1.32
N ILE A 4 8.03 8.13 -0.67
CA ILE A 4 6.72 8.37 -1.28
C ILE A 4 6.59 9.77 -1.90
N LEU A 5 7.22 10.79 -1.31
CA LEU A 5 7.24 12.15 -1.88
C LEU A 5 8.05 12.22 -3.18
N SER A 6 9.18 11.53 -3.26
CA SER A 6 9.98 11.47 -4.49
C SER A 6 9.28 10.64 -5.57
N PHE A 7 8.45 9.68 -5.18
CA PHE A 7 7.56 8.99 -6.10
C PHE A 7 6.40 9.89 -6.57
N ALA A 8 5.80 10.66 -5.67
CA ALA A 8 4.76 11.64 -5.98
C ALA A 8 5.21 12.61 -7.09
N GLU A 9 6.41 13.18 -6.97
CA GLU A 9 7.00 14.05 -7.99
C GLU A 9 7.09 13.39 -9.38
N LYS A 10 7.35 12.09 -9.43
CA LYS A 10 7.48 11.34 -10.69
C LYS A 10 6.14 11.04 -11.34
N ILE A 11 5.09 10.79 -10.56
CA ILE A 11 3.75 10.49 -11.08
C ILE A 11 2.91 11.75 -11.34
N GLN A 12 3.30 12.90 -10.79
CA GLN A 12 2.56 14.16 -10.93
C GLN A 12 2.23 14.53 -12.38
N GLN A 13 3.12 14.21 -13.33
CA GLN A 13 2.91 14.51 -14.75
C GLN A 13 1.90 13.57 -15.44
N ARG A 14 1.54 12.45 -14.81
CA ARG A 14 0.57 11.46 -15.32
C ARG A 14 -0.79 11.58 -14.69
N LEU A 15 -0.87 12.18 -13.50
CA LEU A 15 -2.14 12.47 -12.85
C LEU A 15 -2.89 13.57 -13.63
N PRO A 16 -4.24 13.60 -13.54
CA PRO A 16 -5.05 14.73 -13.94
C PRO A 16 -4.50 16.05 -13.39
N SER A 17 -4.55 17.12 -14.19
CA SER A 17 -3.96 18.43 -13.84
C SER A 17 -4.57 19.11 -12.61
N ASN A 18 -5.72 18.64 -12.15
CA ASN A 18 -6.41 19.10 -10.94
C ASN A 18 -6.11 18.24 -9.70
N GLN A 19 -5.24 17.23 -9.81
CA GLN A 19 -4.82 16.37 -8.70
C GLN A 19 -3.38 16.65 -8.28
N ASP A 20 -3.18 16.71 -6.97
CA ASP A 20 -1.85 16.76 -6.35
C ASP A 20 -1.38 15.33 -6.04
N ALA A 21 -0.18 14.98 -6.47
CA ALA A 21 0.34 13.62 -6.35
C ALA A 21 0.56 13.18 -4.90
N CYS A 22 0.95 14.11 -4.02
CA CYS A 22 1.14 13.79 -2.60
C CYS A 22 -0.20 13.49 -1.95
N MET A 23 -1.21 14.33 -2.19
CA MET A 23 -2.57 14.10 -1.67
C MET A 23 -3.17 12.81 -2.25
N PHE A 24 -3.01 12.57 -3.55
CA PHE A 24 -3.45 11.33 -4.18
C PHE A 24 -2.85 10.10 -3.50
N LEU A 25 -1.54 10.08 -3.25
CA LEU A 25 -0.86 8.94 -2.61
C LEU A 25 -1.21 8.79 -1.13
N LEU A 26 -1.43 9.89 -0.40
CA LEU A 26 -1.87 9.84 1.00
C LEU A 26 -3.29 9.25 1.13
N ASP A 27 -4.17 9.59 0.18
CA ASP A 27 -5.58 9.16 0.20
C ASP A 27 -5.83 7.87 -0.59
N ILE A 28 -4.81 7.28 -1.23
CA ILE A 28 -4.98 6.19 -2.20
C ILE A 28 -5.72 4.99 -1.60
N HIS A 29 -5.39 4.63 -0.37
CA HIS A 29 -6.01 3.51 0.34
C HIS A 29 -7.40 3.88 0.87
N MET A 30 -7.60 5.14 1.30
CA MET A 30 -8.90 5.65 1.75
C MET A 30 -9.93 5.69 0.62
N ASN A 31 -9.49 6.03 -0.58
CA ASN A 31 -10.32 6.13 -1.78
C ASN A 31 -10.38 4.82 -2.57
N THR A 32 -9.56 3.82 -2.21
CA THR A 32 -9.40 2.57 -2.97
C THR A 32 -9.00 2.82 -4.42
N ASP A 33 -8.13 3.79 -4.67
CA ASP A 33 -7.72 4.18 -6.02
C ASP A 33 -6.76 3.16 -6.66
N TYR A 34 -6.68 3.17 -7.99
CA TYR A 34 -5.69 2.42 -8.75
C TYR A 34 -4.42 3.24 -8.94
N LEU A 35 -3.26 2.60 -8.85
CA LEU A 35 -1.95 3.20 -9.05
C LEU A 35 -1.30 2.75 -10.36
N LEU A 36 -1.64 1.56 -10.86
CA LEU A 36 -0.99 0.96 -12.03
C LEU A 36 -1.05 1.87 -13.26
N GLU A 37 -2.17 2.58 -13.46
CA GLU A 37 -2.35 3.49 -14.60
C GLU A 37 -1.40 4.71 -14.60
N TYR A 38 -0.86 5.07 -13.43
CA TYR A 38 0.10 6.16 -13.27
C TYR A 38 1.56 5.66 -13.17
N TRP A 39 1.76 4.34 -13.15
CA TRP A 39 3.09 3.74 -13.04
C TRP A 39 3.84 3.84 -14.37
N SER A 40 5.15 4.14 -14.32
CA SER A 40 5.98 4.12 -15.53
C SER A 40 6.48 2.71 -15.79
N GLU A 41 6.46 2.26 -17.04
CA GLU A 41 7.13 1.01 -17.42
C GLU A 41 8.64 1.01 -17.09
N CYS A 42 9.29 2.18 -17.16
CA CYS A 42 10.72 2.34 -16.84
C CYS A 42 10.99 2.77 -15.39
N TYR A 43 9.99 2.79 -14.50
CA TYR A 43 10.22 3.20 -13.13
C TYR A 43 10.79 2.03 -12.33
N GLU A 44 11.97 2.28 -11.78
CA GLU A 44 12.69 1.38 -10.91
C GLU A 44 12.77 2.01 -9.52
N LEU A 45 12.45 1.18 -8.53
CA LEU A 45 12.55 1.49 -7.13
C LEU A 45 14.00 1.31 -6.69
N SER A 46 14.38 2.00 -5.63
CA SER A 46 15.61 1.67 -4.92
C SER A 46 15.23 1.53 -3.48
N PHE A 47 15.45 0.38 -2.85
CA PHE A 47 15.10 0.26 -1.45
C PHE A 47 16.08 1.05 -0.57
N LEU A 48 15.77 1.15 0.73
CA LEU A 48 16.76 1.63 1.70
C LEU A 48 17.99 0.71 1.67
N PRO A 49 19.22 1.26 1.81
CA PRO A 49 20.42 0.44 1.90
C PRO A 49 20.28 -0.61 3.01
N GLY A 50 20.36 -1.90 2.66
CA GLY A 50 20.19 -3.01 3.62
C GLY A 50 18.91 -3.83 3.44
N TYR A 51 17.86 -3.26 2.84
CA TYR A 51 16.57 -3.93 2.70
C TYR A 51 16.63 -5.23 1.89
N LEU A 52 17.33 -5.20 0.73
CA LEU A 52 17.59 -6.42 -0.04
C LEU A 52 18.62 -7.34 0.62
N LYS A 53 19.42 -6.80 1.54
CA LYS A 53 20.50 -7.50 2.25
C LYS A 53 19.96 -8.45 3.31
N ASP A 54 18.79 -8.13 3.87
CA ASP A 54 18.10 -8.95 4.86
C ASP A 54 17.27 -10.08 4.22
N ASN A 55 17.21 -10.14 2.88
CA ASN A 55 16.61 -11.23 2.11
C ASN A 55 15.15 -11.54 2.46
N TYR A 56 14.34 -10.52 2.77
CA TYR A 56 12.90 -10.68 2.96
C TYR A 56 12.19 -10.91 1.62
N ASP A 57 11.28 -11.89 1.57
CA ASP A 57 10.45 -12.16 0.41
C ASP A 57 9.22 -11.22 0.31
N ILE A 58 8.79 -10.66 1.43
CA ILE A 58 7.64 -9.76 1.58
C ILE A 58 8.06 -8.59 2.44
N SER A 59 7.58 -7.39 2.12
CA SER A 59 7.82 -6.21 2.92
C SER A 59 6.72 -5.17 2.76
N ILE A 60 6.55 -4.31 3.76
CA ILE A 60 5.51 -3.26 3.79
C ILE A 60 6.16 -1.90 3.55
N MET A 61 5.52 -1.07 2.74
CA MET A 61 6.08 0.18 2.24
C MET A 61 4.96 1.20 2.03
N ASP A 62 4.78 2.15 2.97
CA ASP A 62 3.75 3.19 2.93
C ASP A 62 2.35 2.70 2.53
N GLY A 63 1.92 1.58 3.13
CA GLY A 63 0.62 0.95 2.86
C GLY A 63 0.60 -0.04 1.69
N PHE A 64 1.65 -0.07 0.87
CA PHE A 64 1.85 -1.09 -0.17
C PHE A 64 2.58 -2.32 0.35
N ILE A 65 2.42 -3.44 -0.35
CA ILE A 65 3.15 -4.69 -0.08
C ILE A 65 4.12 -4.95 -1.23
N ALA A 66 5.43 -4.94 -0.96
CA ALA A 66 6.45 -5.36 -1.92
C ALA A 66 6.68 -6.87 -1.79
N LEU A 67 6.63 -7.56 -2.94
CA LEU A 67 6.78 -9.01 -3.07
C LEU A 67 7.95 -9.31 -3.99
N ARG A 68 8.91 -10.12 -3.53
CA ARG A 68 9.81 -10.82 -4.45
C ARG A 68 9.03 -11.81 -5.28
N MET A 69 9.55 -12.17 -6.45
CA MET A 69 8.86 -13.05 -7.39
C MET A 69 8.41 -14.38 -6.77
N ASN A 70 9.19 -14.97 -5.86
CA ASN A 70 8.80 -16.21 -5.18
C ASN A 70 7.56 -16.03 -4.29
N ALA A 71 7.48 -14.94 -3.52
CA ALA A 71 6.31 -14.62 -2.70
C ALA A 71 5.11 -14.25 -3.57
N TYR A 72 5.34 -13.49 -4.65
CA TYR A 72 4.29 -13.17 -5.62
C TYR A 72 3.66 -14.44 -6.19
N GLU A 73 4.46 -15.37 -6.72
CA GLU A 73 3.94 -16.63 -7.29
C GLU A 73 3.18 -17.46 -6.27
N ALA A 74 3.59 -17.44 -4.99
CA ALA A 74 2.90 -18.16 -3.92
C ALA A 74 1.58 -17.50 -3.47
N LEU A 75 1.47 -16.18 -3.57
CA LEU A 75 0.35 -15.40 -3.02
C LEU A 75 -0.59 -14.81 -4.07
N LYS A 76 -0.22 -14.80 -5.36
CA LYS A 76 -0.95 -14.09 -6.41
C LYS A 76 -2.43 -14.46 -6.46
N ASP A 77 -2.77 -15.75 -6.37
CA ASP A 77 -4.16 -16.21 -6.48
C ASP A 77 -5.00 -15.76 -5.27
N LEU A 78 -4.36 -15.63 -4.10
CA LEU A 78 -4.99 -15.17 -2.87
C LEU A 78 -5.16 -13.65 -2.85
N LEU A 79 -4.20 -12.90 -3.41
CA LEU A 79 -4.17 -11.44 -3.39
C LEU A 79 -4.89 -10.81 -4.59
N ALA A 80 -4.96 -11.50 -5.73
CA ALA A 80 -5.61 -11.04 -6.97
C ALA A 80 -7.02 -10.44 -6.77
N PRO A 81 -7.92 -11.02 -5.96
CA PRO A 81 -9.25 -10.44 -5.78
C PRO A 81 -9.27 -9.21 -4.86
N LEU A 82 -8.17 -8.88 -4.17
CA LEU A 82 -8.12 -7.89 -3.09
C LEU A 82 -7.52 -6.55 -3.52
N GLY A 83 -6.90 -6.48 -4.71
CA GLY A 83 -6.13 -5.31 -5.12
C GLY A 83 -5.58 -5.44 -6.54
N GLU A 84 -4.47 -4.76 -6.79
CA GLU A 84 -3.77 -4.79 -8.07
C GLU A 84 -2.28 -5.07 -7.89
N PHE A 85 -1.66 -5.63 -8.92
CA PHE A 85 -0.24 -5.92 -8.98
C PHE A 85 0.46 -4.97 -9.95
N ILE A 86 1.62 -4.48 -9.53
CA ILE A 86 2.47 -3.57 -10.30
C ILE A 86 3.84 -4.23 -10.39
N GLU A 87 4.14 -4.79 -11.57
CA GLU A 87 5.44 -5.36 -11.85
C GLU A 87 6.49 -4.25 -12.02
N THR A 88 7.62 -4.37 -11.33
CA THR A 88 8.69 -3.36 -11.38
C THR A 88 10.03 -4.00 -11.00
N LYS A 89 11.04 -3.17 -10.78
CA LYS A 89 12.35 -3.56 -10.29
C LYS A 89 12.69 -2.75 -9.05
N ALA A 90 13.47 -3.35 -8.17
CA ALA A 90 14.14 -2.64 -7.10
C ALA A 90 15.62 -3.00 -7.08
N ASP A 91 16.49 -2.00 -7.24
CA ASP A 91 17.95 -2.16 -7.33
C ASP A 91 18.36 -3.29 -8.31
N GLY A 92 17.70 -3.33 -9.47
CA GLY A 92 17.89 -4.31 -10.54
C GLY A 92 17.16 -5.64 -10.37
N GLU A 93 16.60 -5.95 -9.19
CA GLU A 93 15.87 -7.19 -8.92
C GLU A 93 14.39 -7.05 -9.30
N PRO A 94 13.80 -8.02 -10.04
CA PRO A 94 12.37 -8.00 -10.35
C PRO A 94 11.54 -8.24 -9.08
N ILE A 95 10.53 -7.39 -8.88
CA ILE A 95 9.59 -7.48 -7.77
C ILE A 95 8.18 -7.09 -8.23
N VAL A 96 7.20 -7.34 -7.38
CA VAL A 96 5.81 -6.90 -7.57
C VAL A 96 5.41 -6.04 -6.38
N ILE A 97 4.90 -4.84 -6.65
CA ILE A 97 4.19 -4.05 -5.64
C ILE A 97 2.71 -4.40 -5.71
N PHE A 98 2.13 -4.75 -4.57
CA PHE A 98 0.70 -5.00 -4.44
C PHE A 98 0.05 -3.83 -3.72
N ASN A 99 -0.91 -3.19 -4.40
CA ASN A 99 -1.76 -2.16 -3.84
C ASN A 99 -3.06 -2.81 -3.36
N LEU A 100 -3.20 -2.95 -2.04
CA LEU A 100 -4.41 -3.47 -1.42
C LEU A 100 -5.53 -2.43 -1.56
N ARG A 101 -6.69 -2.88 -2.04
CA ARG A 101 -7.86 -2.00 -2.29
C ARG A 101 -9.12 -2.49 -1.57
N THR A 102 -9.01 -3.58 -0.82
CA THR A 102 -10.10 -4.14 -0.02
C THR A 102 -9.70 -4.10 1.45
N PHE A 103 -10.31 -3.21 2.23
CA PHE A 103 -9.99 -3.00 3.64
C PHE A 103 -11.08 -3.51 4.58
N GLY A 104 -10.73 -3.71 5.84
CA GLY A 104 -11.69 -4.03 6.89
C GLY A 104 -12.49 -2.81 7.31
N GLN A 105 -13.82 -2.93 7.39
CA GLN A 105 -14.66 -1.88 7.95
C GLN A 105 -14.57 -1.88 9.47
N GLU A 106 -14.12 -0.77 10.06
CA GLU A 106 -14.09 -0.58 11.51
C GLU A 106 -15.50 -0.55 12.12
N ASP A 107 -15.62 -1.12 13.32
CA ASP A 107 -16.78 -1.00 14.19
C ASP A 107 -16.50 0.12 15.20
N GLU A 108 -16.77 1.37 14.81
CA GLU A 108 -16.46 2.57 15.60
C GLU A 108 -17.01 2.51 17.04
N ALA A 109 -18.14 1.81 17.26
CA ALA A 109 -18.74 1.65 18.58
C ALA A 109 -17.93 0.72 19.51
N LYS A 110 -17.00 -0.07 18.95
CA LYS A 110 -16.11 -0.99 19.66
C LYS A 110 -14.64 -0.61 19.55
N CYS A 111 -14.30 0.37 18.73
CA CYS A 111 -12.99 1.02 18.73
C CYS A 111 -12.84 1.90 19.98
N GLU A 112 -11.61 2.04 20.46
CA GLU A 112 -11.26 2.94 21.55
C GLU A 112 -10.13 3.84 21.08
N ARG A 113 -10.31 5.16 21.16
CA ARG A 113 -9.34 6.17 20.73
C ARG A 113 -8.76 6.92 21.92
N GLU A 114 -7.46 7.18 21.86
CA GLU A 114 -6.82 8.16 22.71
C GLU A 114 -7.14 9.56 22.22
N TYR A 115 -7.39 10.49 23.14
CA TYR A 115 -7.68 11.88 22.83
C TYR A 115 -6.72 12.81 23.59
N LEU A 116 -6.16 13.79 22.87
CA LEU A 116 -5.40 14.89 23.44
C LEU A 116 -6.11 16.20 23.12
N ASP A 117 -6.48 16.96 24.15
CA ASP A 117 -7.22 18.24 24.01
C ASP A 117 -8.50 18.15 23.14
N GLY A 118 -9.17 17.00 23.19
CA GLY A 118 -10.40 16.74 22.43
C GLY A 118 -10.18 16.28 20.98
N TYR A 119 -8.93 16.14 20.54
CA TYR A 119 -8.58 15.62 19.22
C TYR A 119 -8.14 14.15 19.33
N PRO A 120 -8.60 13.27 18.41
CA PRO A 120 -8.12 11.90 18.38
C PRO A 120 -6.62 11.88 18.10
N LEU A 121 -5.88 11.15 18.92
CA LEU A 121 -4.42 11.02 18.82
C LEU A 121 -4.03 9.68 18.18
N ASP A 122 -4.56 8.58 18.71
CA ASP A 122 -4.23 7.23 18.28
C ASP A 122 -5.38 6.25 18.61
N ASP A 123 -5.38 5.07 18.00
CA ASP A 123 -6.31 3.99 18.33
C ASP A 123 -5.70 3.08 19.41
N ILE A 124 -6.32 3.04 20.59
CA ILE A 124 -5.97 2.10 21.66
C ILE A 124 -6.44 0.69 21.31
N LYS A 125 -7.57 0.62 20.59
CA LYS A 125 -8.20 -0.62 20.17
C LYS A 125 -8.97 -0.41 18.90
N ILE A 126 -8.69 -1.28 17.94
CA ILE A 126 -9.41 -1.34 16.67
C ILE A 126 -10.27 -2.60 16.69
N ALA A 127 -11.54 -2.43 16.33
CA ALA A 127 -12.46 -3.53 16.12
C ALA A 127 -13.02 -3.43 14.70
N PHE A 128 -13.23 -4.58 14.05
CA PHE A 128 -13.80 -4.64 12.71
C PHE A 128 -15.19 -5.27 12.73
N ILE A 129 -16.02 -4.90 11.76
CA ILE A 129 -17.30 -5.54 11.52
C ILE A 129 -17.03 -6.97 11.05
N ASN A 130 -17.38 -7.96 11.88
CA ASN A 130 -17.08 -9.37 11.61
C ASN A 130 -17.64 -9.86 10.27
N GLU A 131 -18.82 -9.41 9.88
CA GLU A 131 -19.43 -9.78 8.60
C GLU A 131 -18.63 -9.30 7.39
N ASP A 132 -17.91 -8.18 7.53
CA ASP A 132 -17.05 -7.61 6.50
C ASP A 132 -15.71 -8.37 6.39
N VAL A 133 -15.09 -8.74 7.52
CA VAL A 133 -13.73 -9.30 7.53
C VAL A 133 -13.64 -10.82 7.55
N LYS A 134 -14.69 -11.54 7.98
CA LYS A 134 -14.61 -13.01 8.23
C LYS A 134 -14.15 -13.87 7.05
N ASN A 135 -14.35 -13.39 5.83
CA ASN A 135 -13.96 -14.09 4.60
C ASN A 135 -12.77 -13.44 3.90
N LYS A 136 -12.28 -12.29 4.37
CA LYS A 136 -11.10 -11.60 3.82
C LYS A 136 -9.85 -12.25 4.40
N ARG A 137 -8.95 -12.69 3.51
CA ARG A 137 -7.66 -13.29 3.90
C ARG A 137 -6.62 -12.24 4.27
N VAL A 138 -6.73 -11.07 3.64
CA VAL A 138 -5.95 -9.85 3.87
C VAL A 138 -6.93 -8.68 3.75
N PHE A 139 -6.84 -7.70 4.65
CA PHE A 139 -7.68 -6.49 4.68
C PHE A 139 -7.06 -5.42 5.58
#